data_AF-A0A945VYD7-F1
#
_entry.id   AF-A0A945VYD7-F1
#
_cell.length_a   1.000
_cell.length_b   1.000
_cell.length_c   1.000
_cell.angle_alpha   90.00
_cell.angle_beta   90.00
_cell.angle_gamma   90.00
#
_symmetry.space_group_name_H-M   'P 1'
#
loop_
_entity.id
_entity.type
_entity.pdbx_description
1 polymer ?
#
loop_
_entity_poly.entity_id
_entity_poly.type
_entity_poly.pdbx_seq_one_letter_code
_entity_poly.pdbx_strand_id
1 'polypeptide(L)'
;MTDNKKQLEKYVDKFGLPSSEENESAVLSALLKDKTVFELMTEAGVGEQHFYSPTMKGLYLACCDLIASGKDIDILSVKASLNKNHSDENVVSTLMDLMVYEIPTFHVPSHIDGLVEYHQRREQALQSIKSFKESYNSKFTVTRNDDIMSSLESWNDIKNMDINVEWIIERHIPKGSITLVFGKGGIGKTWLLLDMARCIGSGISFLGFTTKKVPVVFIDFENPVAVLNTRTQKLGEADGVYFWRANNDKMKAPKLDSSSEWERYKCLPEGAVLIFDTLRASQSKDENASNEMGLIMGRLKELRDLGFTIILLHHTAKNSDNVAKGSTAIVDLADHILGLTRVKKK
;
A
#
# COMPACT_ATOMS: atom_id res chain seq x y z
N MET A 1 -6.17 -8.08 -13.97
CA MET A 1 -5.24 -8.96 -13.23
C MET A 1 -5.89 -10.23 -12.68
N THR A 2 -7.22 -10.31 -12.56
CA THR A 2 -8.00 -11.54 -12.30
C THR A 2 -7.96 -12.58 -13.43
N ASP A 3 -7.54 -12.17 -14.63
CA ASP A 3 -7.59 -12.98 -15.84
C ASP A 3 -6.42 -14.00 -15.93
N ASN A 4 -5.21 -13.60 -15.54
CA ASN A 4 -4.02 -14.46 -15.61
C ASN A 4 -4.07 -15.64 -14.63
N LYS A 5 -4.65 -15.46 -13.44
CA LYS A 5 -4.88 -16.55 -12.47
C LYS A 5 -5.72 -17.67 -13.08
N LYS A 6 -6.83 -17.28 -13.72
CA LYS A 6 -7.73 -18.22 -14.39
C LYS A 6 -7.07 -18.91 -15.57
N GLN A 7 -6.13 -18.29 -16.27
CA GLN A 7 -5.51 -18.90 -17.45
C GLN A 7 -4.50 -19.99 -17.10
N LEU A 8 -3.62 -19.77 -16.11
CA LEU A 8 -2.63 -20.76 -15.69
C LEU A 8 -3.26 -21.93 -14.92
N GLU A 9 -4.19 -21.66 -13.99
CA GLU A 9 -4.93 -22.73 -13.30
C GLU A 9 -5.75 -23.57 -14.29
N LYS A 10 -6.45 -22.93 -15.25
CA LYS A 10 -7.14 -23.67 -16.33
C LYS A 10 -6.19 -24.44 -17.25
N TYR A 11 -4.97 -23.95 -17.47
CA TYR A 11 -3.99 -24.66 -18.30
C TYR A 11 -3.53 -25.94 -17.60
N VAL A 12 -3.18 -25.87 -16.31
CA VAL A 12 -2.78 -27.05 -15.52
C VAL A 12 -3.95 -28.01 -15.34
N ASP A 13 -5.16 -27.52 -15.08
CA ASP A 13 -6.35 -28.37 -14.95
C ASP A 13 -6.72 -29.06 -16.28
N LYS A 14 -6.44 -28.42 -17.42
CA LYS A 14 -6.77 -28.94 -18.75
C LYS A 14 -5.69 -29.84 -19.35
N PHE A 15 -4.42 -29.54 -19.11
CA PHE A 15 -3.29 -30.18 -19.78
C PHE A 15 -2.32 -30.89 -18.83
N GLY A 16 -2.52 -30.79 -17.51
CA GLY A 16 -1.60 -31.35 -16.52
C GLY A 16 -0.31 -30.53 -16.38
N LEU A 17 0.58 -30.98 -15.49
CA LEU A 17 1.95 -30.47 -15.45
C LEU A 17 2.75 -31.03 -16.63
N PRO A 18 3.76 -30.32 -17.14
CA PRO A 18 4.64 -30.84 -18.18
C PRO A 18 5.22 -32.22 -17.81
N SER A 19 4.92 -33.20 -18.66
CA SER A 19 5.41 -34.58 -18.59
C SER A 19 5.46 -35.20 -19.98
N SER A 20 6.26 -36.26 -20.14
CA SER A 20 6.28 -37.06 -21.37
C SER A 20 6.35 -38.53 -21.05
N GLU A 21 5.22 -39.20 -21.14
CA GLU A 21 5.11 -40.65 -20.96
C GLU A 21 5.94 -41.41 -22.00
N GLU A 22 6.05 -40.87 -23.21
CA GLU A 22 6.90 -41.41 -24.29
C GLU A 22 8.37 -41.42 -23.89
N ASN A 23 8.91 -40.29 -23.39
CA ASN A 23 10.30 -40.22 -22.94
C ASN A 23 10.55 -41.13 -21.73
N GLU A 24 9.63 -41.15 -20.77
CA GLU A 24 9.73 -42.03 -19.59
C GLU A 24 9.75 -43.51 -20.01
N SER A 25 8.86 -43.89 -20.93
CA SER A 25 8.76 -45.26 -21.43
C SER A 25 9.98 -45.66 -22.26
N ALA A 26 10.45 -44.78 -23.13
CA ALA A 26 11.61 -45.00 -23.97
C ALA A 26 12.88 -45.26 -23.13
N VAL A 27 13.15 -44.37 -22.16
CA VAL A 27 14.34 -44.47 -21.31
C VAL A 27 14.28 -45.71 -20.42
N LEU A 28 13.13 -46.01 -19.81
CA LEU A 28 13.00 -47.20 -18.97
C LEU A 28 13.05 -48.49 -19.76
N SER A 29 12.45 -48.53 -20.95
CA SER A 29 12.54 -49.68 -21.85
C SER A 29 14.00 -49.96 -22.24
N ALA A 30 14.76 -48.93 -22.57
CA ALA A 30 16.18 -49.07 -22.87
C ALA A 30 16.97 -49.55 -21.65
N LEU A 31 16.73 -48.98 -20.47
CA LEU A 31 17.40 -49.36 -19.22
C LEU A 31 17.14 -50.82 -18.82
N LEU A 32 15.92 -51.32 -19.05
CA LEU A 32 15.57 -52.73 -18.80
C LEU A 32 16.32 -53.70 -19.73
N LYS A 33 16.74 -53.24 -20.92
CA LYS A 33 17.44 -54.06 -21.92
C LYS A 33 18.96 -53.92 -21.82
N ASP A 34 19.45 -52.74 -21.46
CA ASP A 34 20.86 -52.40 -21.42
C ASP A 34 21.17 -51.53 -20.20
N LYS A 35 21.95 -52.09 -19.26
CA LYS A 35 22.35 -51.39 -18.03
C LYS A 35 23.27 -50.20 -18.29
N THR A 36 23.95 -50.12 -19.43
CA THR A 36 24.83 -48.98 -19.77
C THR A 36 24.05 -47.68 -19.91
N VAL A 37 22.74 -47.76 -20.20
CA VAL A 37 21.82 -46.61 -20.20
C VAL A 37 21.80 -45.91 -18.84
N PHE A 38 22.04 -46.64 -17.74
CA PHE A 38 22.12 -46.06 -16.40
C PHE A 38 23.27 -45.04 -16.28
N GLU A 39 24.41 -45.32 -16.91
CA GLU A 39 25.56 -44.41 -16.91
C GLU A 39 25.21 -43.14 -17.68
N LEU A 40 24.59 -43.27 -18.86
CA LEU A 40 24.11 -42.13 -19.66
C LEU A 40 23.10 -41.25 -18.92
N MET A 41 22.16 -41.87 -18.21
CA MET A 41 21.20 -41.15 -17.37
C MET A 41 21.91 -40.39 -16.24
N THR A 42 22.89 -41.04 -15.60
CA THR A 42 23.65 -40.44 -14.50
C THR A 42 24.49 -39.25 -14.98
N GLU A 43 25.14 -39.37 -16.14
CA GLU A 43 25.90 -38.28 -16.78
C GLU A 43 25.02 -37.08 -17.13
N ALA A 44 23.78 -37.33 -17.59
CA ALA A 44 22.79 -36.29 -17.84
C ALA A 44 22.13 -35.73 -16.57
N GLY A 45 22.48 -36.24 -15.38
CA GLY A 45 21.90 -35.81 -14.11
C GLY A 45 20.46 -36.29 -13.88
N VAL A 46 20.01 -37.31 -14.62
CA VAL A 46 18.65 -37.86 -14.53
C VAL A 46 18.52 -38.75 -13.30
N GLY A 47 17.83 -38.21 -12.28
CA GLY A 47 17.35 -38.94 -11.10
C GLY A 47 15.83 -39.14 -11.07
N GLU A 48 15.34 -39.68 -9.95
CA GLU A 48 13.93 -40.05 -9.72
C GLU A 48 12.92 -38.90 -9.93
N GLN A 49 13.37 -37.65 -9.77
CA GLN A 49 12.57 -36.43 -9.91
C GLN A 49 12.19 -36.11 -11.37
N HIS A 50 12.85 -36.74 -12.34
CA HIS A 50 12.58 -36.54 -13.77
C HIS A 50 11.37 -37.33 -14.26
N PHE A 51 11.06 -38.45 -13.60
CA PHE A 51 9.89 -39.27 -13.87
C PHE A 51 8.65 -38.66 -13.22
N TYR A 52 7.70 -38.21 -14.05
CA TYR A 52 6.44 -37.65 -13.57
C TYR A 52 5.46 -38.76 -13.16
N SER A 53 5.43 -39.87 -13.90
CA SER A 53 4.54 -40.98 -13.60
C SER A 53 5.01 -41.69 -12.31
N PRO A 54 4.15 -41.82 -11.28
CA PRO A 54 4.50 -42.56 -10.07
C PRO A 54 4.94 -44.00 -10.35
N THR A 55 4.31 -44.64 -11.34
CA THR A 55 4.64 -46.00 -11.78
C THR A 55 6.03 -46.07 -12.41
N MET A 56 6.34 -45.17 -13.36
CA MET A 56 7.65 -45.12 -14.02
C MET A 56 8.75 -44.77 -13.03
N LYS A 57 8.49 -43.83 -12.11
CA LYS A 57 9.40 -43.49 -11.01
C LYS A 57 9.70 -44.71 -10.14
N GLY A 58 8.67 -45.47 -9.74
CA GLY A 58 8.84 -46.69 -8.95
C GLY A 58 9.67 -47.75 -9.69
N LEU A 59 9.45 -47.93 -10.99
CA LEU A 59 10.23 -48.84 -11.84
C LEU A 59 11.69 -48.41 -11.94
N TYR A 60 11.95 -47.12 -12.19
CA TYR A 60 13.29 -46.55 -12.22
C TYR A 60 14.05 -46.81 -10.91
N LEU A 61 13.43 -46.52 -9.76
CA LEU A 61 14.02 -46.76 -8.45
C LEU A 61 14.33 -48.24 -8.22
N ALA A 62 13.42 -49.15 -8.61
CA ALA A 62 13.67 -50.58 -8.54
C ALA A 62 14.86 -51.02 -9.41
N CYS A 63 15.01 -50.45 -10.61
CA CYS A 63 16.19 -50.69 -11.45
C CYS A 63 17.47 -50.16 -10.78
N CYS A 64 17.44 -48.96 -10.19
CA CYS A 64 18.58 -48.39 -9.46
C CYS A 64 19.03 -49.32 -8.31
N ASP A 65 18.09 -49.82 -7.51
CA ASP A 65 18.38 -50.72 -6.39
C ASP A 65 19.00 -52.05 -6.86
N LEU A 66 18.53 -52.59 -7.99
CA LEU A 66 19.08 -53.81 -8.58
C LEU A 66 20.50 -53.59 -9.11
N ILE A 67 20.75 -52.47 -9.80
CA ILE A 67 22.08 -52.09 -10.28
C ILE A 67 23.04 -51.91 -9.10
N ALA A 68 22.63 -51.18 -8.06
CA ALA A 68 23.43 -50.94 -6.86
C ALA A 68 23.75 -52.23 -6.10
N SER A 69 22.84 -53.21 -6.11
CA SER A 69 23.05 -54.53 -5.51
C SER A 69 23.76 -55.54 -6.43
N GLY A 70 24.21 -55.11 -7.62
CA GLY A 70 24.92 -55.96 -8.57
C GLY A 70 24.05 -57.06 -9.20
N LYS A 71 22.72 -56.93 -9.15
CA LYS A 71 21.77 -57.90 -9.70
C LYS A 71 21.43 -57.60 -11.15
N ASP A 72 20.88 -58.60 -11.83
CA ASP A 72 20.33 -58.43 -13.17
C ASP A 72 18.97 -57.74 -13.14
N ILE A 73 18.72 -56.94 -14.17
CA ILE A 73 17.47 -56.24 -14.37
C ILE A 73 16.60 -57.14 -15.24
N ASP A 74 15.84 -58.02 -14.59
CA ASP A 74 14.85 -58.89 -15.24
C ASP A 74 13.46 -58.72 -14.59
N ILE A 75 12.41 -59.20 -15.27
CA ILE A 75 11.00 -59.04 -14.81
C ILE A 75 10.82 -59.52 -13.37
N LEU A 76 11.39 -60.68 -13.03
CA LEU A 76 11.21 -61.29 -11.72
C LEU A 76 11.96 -60.50 -10.66
N SER A 77 13.18 -60.03 -10.97
CA SER A 77 13.99 -59.20 -10.09
C SER A 77 13.36 -57.83 -9.84
N VAL A 78 12.85 -57.16 -10.87
CA VAL A 78 12.15 -55.88 -10.75
C VAL A 78 10.86 -56.05 -9.95
N LYS A 79 10.06 -57.08 -10.25
CA LYS A 79 8.83 -57.40 -9.49
C LYS A 79 9.12 -57.71 -8.03
N ALA A 80 10.18 -58.46 -7.74
CA ALA A 80 10.59 -58.77 -6.37
C ALA A 80 11.06 -57.53 -5.60
N SER A 81 11.70 -56.58 -6.29
CA SER A 81 12.10 -55.28 -5.71
C SER A 81 10.88 -54.41 -5.39
N LEU A 82 9.91 -54.36 -6.30
CA LEU A 82 8.67 -53.58 -6.15
C LEU A 82 7.75 -54.10 -5.03
N ASN A 83 7.61 -55.43 -4.87
CA ASN A 83 6.77 -56.05 -3.84
C ASN A 83 7.17 -55.68 -2.40
N LYS A 84 8.38 -55.15 -2.17
CA LYS A 84 8.78 -54.62 -0.86
C LYS A 84 8.24 -53.22 -0.58
N ASN A 85 7.90 -52.45 -1.60
CA ASN A 85 7.66 -51.00 -1.49
C ASN A 85 6.32 -50.50 -2.07
N HIS A 86 5.61 -51.24 -2.94
CA HIS A 86 4.33 -50.79 -3.52
C HIS A 86 3.37 -51.96 -3.86
N SER A 87 2.06 -51.77 -3.63
CA SER A 87 0.97 -52.68 -4.01
C SER A 87 0.23 -52.12 -5.22
N ASP A 88 0.39 -52.67 -6.44
CA ASP A 88 -0.57 -52.41 -7.52
C ASP A 88 -0.40 -53.35 -8.74
N GLU A 89 -1.52 -53.90 -9.23
CA GLU A 89 -1.61 -54.72 -10.46
C GLU A 89 -1.16 -53.95 -11.73
N ASN A 90 -1.24 -52.61 -11.72
CA ASN A 90 -0.86 -51.76 -12.86
C ASN A 90 0.65 -51.83 -13.19
N VAL A 91 1.52 -52.05 -12.21
CA VAL A 91 2.98 -51.99 -12.42
C VAL A 91 3.48 -53.15 -13.28
N VAL A 92 2.86 -54.34 -13.15
CA VAL A 92 3.24 -55.52 -13.93
C VAL A 92 2.84 -55.36 -15.40
N SER A 93 1.67 -54.79 -15.67
CA SER A 93 1.23 -54.49 -17.04
C SER A 93 2.18 -53.50 -17.70
N THR A 94 2.48 -52.38 -17.03
CA THR A 94 3.41 -51.37 -17.55
C THR A 94 4.80 -51.96 -17.80
N LEU A 95 5.32 -52.80 -16.90
CA LEU A 95 6.61 -53.47 -17.09
C LEU A 95 6.62 -54.36 -18.33
N MET A 96 5.54 -55.12 -18.59
CA MET A 96 5.42 -55.92 -19.81
C MET A 96 5.42 -55.06 -21.07
N ASP A 97 4.65 -53.96 -21.06
CA ASP A 97 4.57 -53.03 -22.19
C ASP A 97 5.94 -52.42 -22.51
N LEU A 98 6.69 -52.00 -21.48
CA LEU A 98 8.03 -51.45 -21.63
C LEU A 98 9.03 -52.45 -22.22
N MET A 99 8.90 -53.75 -21.93
CA MET A 99 9.81 -54.74 -22.49
C MET A 99 9.59 -54.97 -23.99
N VAL A 100 8.34 -54.87 -24.44
CA VAL A 100 7.98 -54.99 -25.86
C VAL A 100 8.18 -53.65 -26.61
N TYR A 101 8.30 -52.54 -25.89
CA TYR A 101 8.56 -51.22 -26.46
C TYR A 101 9.92 -51.19 -27.18
N GLU A 102 9.92 -51.06 -28.51
CA GLU A 102 11.13 -51.01 -29.31
C GLU A 102 11.48 -49.56 -29.65
N ILE A 103 12.66 -49.12 -29.22
CA ILE A 103 13.28 -47.89 -29.70
C ILE A 103 14.68 -48.19 -30.23
N PRO A 104 15.10 -47.56 -31.33
CA PRO A 104 16.48 -47.67 -31.76
C PRO A 104 17.41 -47.06 -30.71
N THR A 105 18.50 -47.75 -30.38
CA THR A 105 19.44 -47.37 -29.31
C THR A 105 20.03 -45.96 -29.49
N PHE A 106 20.18 -45.50 -30.72
CA PHE A 106 20.69 -44.15 -31.00
C PHE A 106 19.71 -43.01 -30.66
N HIS A 107 18.44 -43.30 -30.40
CA HIS A 107 17.44 -42.33 -29.94
C HIS A 107 17.39 -42.17 -28.41
N VAL A 108 18.02 -43.07 -27.64
CA VAL A 108 18.00 -43.04 -26.17
C VAL A 108 18.48 -41.69 -25.61
N PRO A 109 19.59 -41.08 -26.08
CA PRO A 109 20.02 -39.77 -25.60
C PRO A 109 18.97 -38.67 -25.77
N SER A 110 18.24 -38.66 -26.89
CA SER A 110 17.20 -37.65 -27.13
C SER A 110 16.01 -37.78 -26.17
N HIS A 111 15.67 -39.00 -25.76
CA HIS A 111 14.64 -39.20 -24.75
C HIS A 111 15.12 -38.84 -23.34
N ILE A 112 16.41 -39.05 -23.03
CA ILE A 112 17.05 -38.57 -21.78
C ILE A 112 17.01 -37.04 -21.72
N ASP A 113 17.41 -36.35 -22.79
CA ASP A 113 17.31 -34.89 -22.90
C ASP A 113 15.85 -34.42 -22.72
N GLY A 114 14.91 -35.16 -23.30
CA GLY A 114 13.49 -34.93 -23.12
C GLY A 114 13.05 -35.02 -21.65
N LEU A 115 13.51 -36.00 -20.87
CA LEU A 115 13.21 -36.08 -19.43
C LEU A 115 13.69 -34.84 -18.66
N VAL A 116 14.90 -34.37 -18.97
CA VAL A 116 15.47 -33.16 -18.37
C VAL A 116 14.65 -31.93 -18.73
N GLU A 117 14.31 -31.76 -20.01
CA GLU A 117 13.53 -30.62 -20.49
C GLU A 117 12.14 -30.56 -19.84
N TYR A 118 11.42 -31.68 -19.80
CA TYR A 118 10.09 -31.73 -19.21
C TYR A 118 10.11 -31.50 -17.69
N HIS A 119 11.14 -31.98 -16.99
CA HIS A 119 11.35 -31.63 -15.59
C HIS A 119 11.57 -30.11 -15.42
N GLN A 120 12.44 -29.49 -16.21
CA GLN A 120 12.70 -28.05 -16.10
C GLN A 120 11.43 -27.22 -16.33
N ARG A 121 10.65 -27.57 -17.36
CA ARG A 121 9.35 -26.94 -17.63
C ARG A 121 8.37 -27.12 -16.47
N ARG A 122 8.34 -28.29 -15.83
CA ARG A 122 7.52 -28.57 -14.65
C ARG A 122 7.91 -27.70 -13.45
N GLU A 123 9.20 -27.56 -13.17
CA GLU A 123 9.69 -26.70 -12.07
C GLU A 123 9.35 -25.24 -12.29
N GLN A 124 9.51 -24.74 -13.52
CA GLN A 124 9.15 -23.36 -13.87
C GLN A 124 7.65 -23.10 -13.67
N ALA A 125 6.80 -24.05 -14.05
CA ALA A 125 5.36 -23.97 -13.81
C ALA A 125 5.04 -23.94 -12.31
N LEU A 126 5.65 -24.82 -11.51
CA LEU A 126 5.45 -24.89 -10.05
C LEU A 126 5.95 -23.63 -9.33
N GLN A 127 7.10 -23.09 -9.71
CA GLN A 127 7.65 -21.86 -9.14
C GLN A 127 6.79 -20.64 -9.46
N SER A 128 6.21 -20.59 -10.66
CA SER A 128 5.26 -19.55 -11.06
C SER A 128 3.97 -19.62 -10.23
N ILE A 129 3.47 -20.83 -9.93
CA ILE A 129 2.31 -21.03 -9.06
C ILE A 129 2.64 -20.63 -7.61
N LYS A 130 3.82 -21.01 -7.10
CA LYS A 130 4.26 -20.72 -5.73
C LYS A 130 4.46 -19.22 -5.50
N SER A 131 5.21 -18.55 -6.36
CA SER A 131 5.43 -17.10 -6.28
C SER A 131 4.11 -16.31 -6.40
N PHE A 132 3.17 -16.78 -7.22
CA PHE A 132 1.84 -16.19 -7.30
C PHE A 132 1.02 -16.40 -6.02
N LYS A 133 1.02 -17.61 -5.43
CA LYS A 133 0.36 -17.89 -4.14
C LYS A 133 0.97 -17.09 -2.99
N GLU A 134 2.29 -16.96 -2.94
CA GLU A 134 3.01 -16.16 -1.93
C GLU A 134 2.69 -14.66 -2.08
N SER A 135 2.64 -14.14 -3.31
CA SER A 135 2.26 -12.75 -3.59
C SER A 135 0.77 -12.45 -3.30
N TYR A 136 -0.09 -13.46 -3.39
CA TYR A 136 -1.53 -13.35 -3.06
C TYR A 136 -1.79 -13.49 -1.56
N ASN A 137 -1.17 -14.47 -0.89
CA ASN A 137 -1.35 -14.71 0.56
C ASN A 137 -0.64 -13.66 1.43
N SER A 138 0.45 -13.05 0.96
CA SER A 138 1.08 -11.91 1.64
C SER A 138 0.23 -10.63 1.62
N LYS A 139 -0.79 -10.53 0.74
CA LYS A 139 -1.71 -9.39 0.69
C LYS A 139 -3.00 -9.57 1.50
N PHE A 140 -3.33 -10.78 1.97
CA PHE A 140 -4.60 -11.07 2.63
C PHE A 140 -4.52 -12.05 3.81
N THR A 141 -3.37 -12.14 4.48
CA THR A 141 -3.35 -12.65 5.85
C THR A 141 -3.83 -11.52 6.77
N VAL A 142 -5.13 -11.51 7.08
CA VAL A 142 -5.63 -10.75 8.23
C VAL A 142 -5.06 -11.45 9.45
N THR A 143 -3.92 -10.97 9.94
CA THR A 143 -3.52 -11.21 11.32
C THR A 143 -4.69 -10.70 12.15
N ARG A 144 -5.47 -11.61 12.75
CA ARG A 144 -6.36 -11.21 13.85
C ARG A 144 -5.41 -10.71 14.92
N ASN A 145 -5.29 -9.39 15.06
CA ASN A 145 -4.61 -8.82 16.21
C ASN A 145 -5.24 -9.46 17.44
N ASP A 146 -4.43 -10.18 18.21
CA ASP A 146 -4.85 -10.77 19.46
C ASP A 146 -5.37 -9.63 20.35
N ASP A 147 -6.67 -9.74 20.65
CA ASP A 147 -7.49 -8.86 21.47
C ASP A 147 -7.36 -7.33 21.25
N ILE A 148 -7.88 -6.82 20.13
CA ILE A 148 -8.08 -5.38 19.88
C ILE A 148 -8.77 -4.70 21.07
N MET A 149 -9.70 -5.38 21.77
CA MET A 149 -10.46 -4.79 22.87
C MET A 149 -9.58 -4.32 24.02
N SER A 150 -8.44 -4.99 24.25
CA SER A 150 -7.47 -4.59 25.28
C SER A 150 -6.77 -3.25 24.98
N SER A 151 -6.77 -2.82 23.71
CA SER A 151 -6.15 -1.57 23.25
C SER A 151 -7.15 -0.43 23.04
N LEU A 152 -8.46 -0.67 23.27
CA LEU A 152 -9.49 0.36 23.13
C LEU A 152 -9.76 1.03 24.48
N GLU A 153 -9.95 2.34 24.46
CA GLU A 153 -10.41 3.09 25.63
C GLU A 153 -11.91 2.91 25.80
N SER A 154 -12.36 2.53 27.00
CA SER A 154 -13.79 2.47 27.30
C SER A 154 -14.37 3.88 27.45
N TRP A 155 -15.70 3.99 27.36
CA TRP A 155 -16.42 5.23 27.67
C TRP A 155 -16.00 5.83 29.03
N ASN A 156 -15.82 4.99 30.05
CA ASN A 156 -15.44 5.45 31.38
C ASN A 156 -13.96 5.88 31.44
N ASP A 157 -13.09 5.25 30.65
CA ASP A 157 -11.69 5.69 30.55
C ASP A 157 -11.64 7.09 29.98
N ILE A 158 -12.29 7.34 28.83
CA ILE A 158 -12.37 8.67 28.21
C ILE A 158 -13.01 9.69 29.16
N LYS A 159 -14.13 9.34 29.82
CA LYS A 159 -14.83 10.24 30.75
C LYS A 159 -13.95 10.66 31.93
N ASN A 160 -13.10 9.76 32.42
CA ASN A 160 -12.28 9.99 33.60
C ASN A 160 -10.91 10.60 33.26
N MET A 161 -10.59 10.81 31.97
CA MET A 161 -9.41 11.56 31.58
C MET A 161 -9.53 13.02 32.03
N ASP A 162 -8.47 13.54 32.66
CA ASP A 162 -8.37 14.96 33.03
C ASP A 162 -7.92 15.79 31.81
N ILE A 163 -8.83 15.97 30.85
CA ILE A 163 -8.60 16.73 29.62
C ILE A 163 -9.42 18.02 29.68
N ASN A 164 -8.71 19.15 29.66
CA ASN A 164 -9.33 20.48 29.55
C ASN A 164 -9.12 21.06 28.15
N VAL A 165 -10.16 21.69 27.60
CA VAL A 165 -10.06 22.38 26.31
C VAL A 165 -9.18 23.62 26.47
N GLU A 166 -7.97 23.55 25.93
CA GLU A 166 -7.07 24.70 25.81
C GLU A 166 -7.50 25.60 24.64
N TRP A 167 -7.31 26.91 24.78
CA TRP A 167 -7.66 27.91 23.77
C TRP A 167 -6.43 28.71 23.33
N ILE A 168 -6.31 28.93 22.01
CA ILE A 168 -5.38 29.91 21.43
C ILE A 168 -5.94 31.32 21.54
N ILE A 169 -7.23 31.47 21.23
CA ILE A 169 -8.04 32.65 21.54
C ILE A 169 -9.24 32.16 22.33
N GLU A 170 -9.39 32.66 23.55
CA GLU A 170 -10.46 32.25 24.47
C GLU A 170 -11.82 32.23 23.77
N ARG A 171 -12.53 31.09 23.86
CA ARG A 171 -13.87 30.82 23.27
C ARG A 171 -13.97 30.87 21.74
N HIS A 172 -12.91 31.21 21.02
CA HIS A 172 -12.95 31.40 19.57
C HIS A 172 -12.08 30.40 18.81
N ILE A 173 -10.86 30.13 19.26
CA ILE A 173 -9.92 29.24 18.58
C ILE A 173 -9.42 28.18 19.57
N PRO A 174 -9.98 26.97 19.57
CA PRO A 174 -9.48 25.86 20.37
C PRO A 174 -8.07 25.46 19.92
N LYS A 175 -7.17 25.13 20.86
CA LYS A 175 -5.84 24.60 20.54
C LYS A 175 -5.95 23.20 19.94
N GLY A 176 -5.11 22.90 18.96
CA GLY A 176 -5.10 21.58 18.30
C GLY A 176 -6.37 21.33 17.49
N SER A 177 -6.95 22.38 16.89
CA SER A 177 -8.17 22.29 16.09
C SER A 177 -7.98 22.87 14.68
N ILE A 178 -8.89 22.49 13.78
CA ILE A 178 -9.06 23.11 12.46
C ILE A 178 -10.26 24.06 12.52
N THR A 179 -10.00 25.36 12.51
CA THR A 179 -11.02 26.40 12.52
C THR A 179 -11.24 26.98 11.11
N LEU A 180 -12.47 26.93 10.61
CA LEU A 180 -12.86 27.55 9.35
C LEU A 180 -13.43 28.96 9.58
N VAL A 181 -12.80 29.97 8.99
CA VAL A 181 -13.28 31.36 9.00
C VAL A 181 -13.86 31.70 7.63
N PHE A 182 -15.16 31.97 7.57
CA PHE A 182 -15.85 32.28 6.33
C PHE A 182 -16.58 33.62 6.32
N GLY A 183 -16.88 34.11 5.12
CA GLY A 183 -17.67 35.33 4.94
C GLY A 183 -17.57 35.89 3.53
N LYS A 184 -18.43 36.86 3.22
CA LYS A 184 -18.51 37.48 1.89
C LYS A 184 -17.18 38.12 1.46
N GLY A 185 -16.90 38.13 0.16
CA GLY A 185 -15.76 38.89 -0.39
C GLY A 185 -15.80 40.36 0.04
N GLY A 186 -14.63 40.94 0.37
CA GLY A 186 -14.52 42.36 0.73
C GLY A 186 -14.97 42.75 2.15
N ILE A 187 -15.42 41.80 2.98
CA ILE A 187 -15.92 42.10 4.35
C ILE A 187 -14.81 42.34 5.40
N GLY A 188 -13.54 42.09 5.05
CA GLY A 188 -12.41 42.29 5.97
C GLY A 188 -11.85 41.04 6.64
N LYS A 189 -12.11 39.82 6.11
CA LYS A 189 -11.58 38.57 6.70
C LYS A 189 -10.05 38.55 6.83
N THR A 190 -9.30 38.94 5.80
CA THR A 190 -7.83 39.01 5.90
C THR A 190 -7.38 40.01 6.97
N TRP A 191 -8.09 41.13 7.15
CA TRP A 191 -7.80 42.07 8.24
C TRP A 191 -8.02 41.43 9.61
N LEU A 192 -9.13 40.71 9.77
CA LEU A 192 -9.43 39.96 11.00
C LEU A 192 -8.34 38.94 11.30
N LEU A 193 -7.93 38.14 10.30
CA LEU A 193 -6.91 37.13 10.48
C LEU A 193 -5.52 37.70 10.76
N LEU A 194 -5.16 38.82 10.14
CA LEU A 194 -3.90 39.51 10.43
C LEU A 194 -3.87 40.06 11.87
N ASP A 195 -4.97 40.62 12.36
CA ASP A 195 -5.04 41.10 13.75
C ASP A 195 -5.09 39.94 14.75
N MET A 196 -5.78 38.83 14.43
CA MET A 196 -5.69 37.58 15.22
C MET A 196 -4.24 37.09 15.29
N ALA A 197 -3.54 37.03 14.15
CA ALA A 197 -2.14 36.62 14.09
C ALA A 197 -1.25 37.49 14.98
N ARG A 198 -1.40 38.82 14.87
CA ARG A 198 -0.70 39.81 15.70
C ARG A 198 -0.99 39.59 17.19
N CYS A 199 -2.26 39.42 17.55
CA CYS A 199 -2.65 39.24 18.94
C CYS A 199 -2.08 37.95 19.55
N ILE A 200 -2.17 36.84 18.82
CA ILE A 200 -1.62 35.53 19.23
C ILE A 200 -0.09 35.61 19.35
N GLY A 201 0.60 36.07 18.29
CA GLY A 201 2.06 36.10 18.28
C GLY A 201 2.65 37.00 19.36
N SER A 202 2.03 38.16 19.61
CA SER A 202 2.48 39.10 20.64
C SER A 202 2.02 38.71 22.05
N GLY A 203 1.01 37.84 22.19
CA GLY A 203 0.39 37.51 23.48
C GLY A 203 -0.47 38.64 24.06
N ILE A 204 -1.09 39.45 23.19
CA ILE A 204 -1.98 40.54 23.58
C ILE A 204 -3.44 40.15 23.33
N SER A 205 -4.37 40.76 24.06
CA SER A 205 -5.80 40.43 23.96
C SER A 205 -6.36 40.72 22.57
N PHE A 206 -7.10 39.76 22.01
CA PHE A 206 -7.83 39.92 20.75
C PHE A 206 -9.27 40.34 21.06
N LEU A 207 -9.67 41.57 20.72
CA LEU A 207 -11.03 42.09 20.99
C LEU A 207 -11.51 41.90 22.45
N GLY A 208 -10.59 41.97 23.41
CA GLY A 208 -10.87 41.74 24.83
C GLY A 208 -10.79 40.27 25.29
N PHE A 209 -10.56 39.32 24.39
CA PHE A 209 -10.35 37.91 24.71
C PHE A 209 -8.88 37.60 24.95
N THR A 210 -8.61 36.73 25.94
CA THR A 210 -7.25 36.28 26.26
C THR A 210 -6.68 35.47 25.11
N THR A 211 -5.40 35.67 24.80
CA THR A 211 -4.66 34.90 23.78
C THR A 211 -3.51 34.13 24.43
N LYS A 212 -3.20 32.96 23.88
CA LYS A 212 -2.01 32.19 24.25
C LYS A 212 -0.87 32.56 23.31
N LYS A 213 0.25 33.06 23.86
CA LYS A 213 1.43 33.44 23.07
C LYS A 213 2.10 32.20 22.48
N VAL A 214 2.01 32.05 21.15
CA VAL A 214 2.63 30.97 20.38
C VAL A 214 3.11 31.50 19.02
N PRO A 215 4.07 30.84 18.35
CA PRO A 215 4.46 31.21 16.99
C PRO A 215 3.26 31.13 16.04
N VAL A 216 3.11 32.14 15.18
CA VAL A 216 2.09 32.17 14.13
C VAL A 216 2.76 32.18 12.77
N VAL A 217 2.38 31.25 11.90
CA VAL A 217 2.79 31.25 10.50
C VAL A 217 1.57 31.64 9.67
N PHE A 218 1.63 32.81 9.06
CA PHE A 218 0.62 33.32 8.14
C PHE A 218 0.98 32.91 6.71
N ILE A 219 0.29 31.90 6.19
CA ILE A 219 0.49 31.35 4.86
C ILE A 219 -0.42 32.09 3.87
N ASP A 220 0.19 32.97 3.08
CA ASP A 220 -0.51 33.85 2.16
C ASP A 220 -0.29 33.43 0.70
N PHE A 221 -1.37 33.09 0.02
CA PHE A 221 -1.35 32.67 -1.39
C PHE A 221 -1.91 33.74 -2.35
N GLU A 222 -2.60 34.77 -1.84
CA GLU A 222 -3.36 35.69 -2.69
C GLU A 222 -2.85 37.13 -2.69
N ASN A 223 -2.27 37.61 -1.60
CA ASN A 223 -2.07 39.05 -1.43
C ASN A 223 -0.72 39.53 -2.02
N PRO A 224 -0.70 40.62 -2.81
CA PRO A 224 0.54 41.29 -3.18
C PRO A 224 1.30 41.80 -1.94
N VAL A 225 2.64 41.74 -1.99
CA VAL A 225 3.49 42.16 -0.86
C VAL A 225 3.23 43.61 -0.42
N ALA A 226 2.95 44.51 -1.36
CA ALA A 226 2.64 45.91 -1.06
C ALA A 226 1.35 46.06 -0.25
N VAL A 227 0.34 45.22 -0.53
CA VAL A 227 -0.93 45.22 0.21
C VAL A 227 -0.71 44.67 1.62
N LEU A 228 0.02 43.57 1.77
CA LEU A 228 0.38 43.03 3.09
C LEU A 228 1.20 44.02 3.92
N ASN A 229 2.19 44.69 3.31
CA ASN A 229 3.00 45.73 3.94
C ASN A 229 2.10 46.87 4.46
N THR A 230 1.22 47.41 3.60
CA THR A 230 0.30 48.48 3.99
C THR A 230 -0.63 48.06 5.14
N ARG A 231 -1.12 46.81 5.15
CA ARG A 231 -2.00 46.29 6.22
C ARG A 231 -1.25 46.15 7.54
N THR A 232 -0.06 45.56 7.50
CA THR A 232 0.76 45.37 8.70
C THR A 232 1.20 46.70 9.30
N GLN A 233 1.59 47.68 8.49
CA GLN A 233 1.86 49.05 8.96
C GLN A 233 0.66 49.68 9.69
N LYS A 234 -0.57 49.43 9.22
CA LYS A 234 -1.79 49.96 9.84
C LYS A 234 -2.20 49.22 11.12
N LEU A 235 -1.90 47.93 11.22
CA LEU A 235 -2.17 47.12 12.42
C LEU A 235 -1.10 47.32 13.50
N GLY A 236 0.08 47.78 13.12
CA GLY A 236 1.20 48.02 14.02
C GLY A 236 2.11 46.80 14.18
N GLU A 237 2.97 46.86 15.19
CA GLU A 237 3.98 45.84 15.43
C GLU A 237 3.39 44.50 15.89
N ALA A 238 4.08 43.42 15.53
CA ALA A 238 3.73 42.05 15.86
C ALA A 238 5.01 41.27 16.17
N ASP A 239 5.03 40.58 17.31
CA ASP A 239 6.10 39.62 17.64
C ASP A 239 5.64 38.20 17.31
N GLY A 240 6.56 37.30 16.97
CA GLY A 240 6.26 35.88 16.79
C GLY A 240 5.33 35.55 15.60
N VAL A 241 5.12 36.49 14.68
CA VAL A 241 4.34 36.29 13.44
C VAL A 241 5.26 36.22 12.23
N TYR A 242 5.14 35.15 11.44
CA TYR A 242 5.98 34.89 10.28
C TYR A 242 5.12 34.72 9.02
N PHE A 243 5.49 35.36 7.91
CA PHE A 243 4.77 35.22 6.64
C PHE A 243 5.43 34.18 5.73
N TRP A 244 4.66 33.18 5.32
CA TRP A 244 5.05 32.25 4.25
C TRP A 244 4.21 32.51 3.00
N ARG A 245 4.78 33.23 2.04
CA ARG A 245 4.05 33.70 0.85
C ARG A 245 4.24 32.76 -0.34
N ALA A 246 3.25 32.64 -1.20
CA ALA A 246 3.36 31.93 -2.47
C ALA A 246 4.48 32.51 -3.37
N ASN A 247 4.70 33.83 -3.29
CA ASN A 247 5.75 34.56 -4.02
C ASN A 247 6.87 35.03 -3.07
N ASN A 248 7.31 34.17 -2.15
CA ASN A 248 8.48 34.43 -1.32
C ASN A 248 9.76 34.05 -2.08
N ASP A 249 10.70 34.99 -2.18
CA ASP A 249 11.94 34.84 -2.96
C ASP A 249 12.89 33.76 -2.39
N LYS A 250 12.85 33.52 -1.08
CA LYS A 250 13.69 32.51 -0.42
C LYS A 250 13.08 31.13 -0.51
N MET A 251 11.80 31.03 -0.16
CA MET A 251 11.07 29.76 -0.15
C MET A 251 9.58 30.01 -0.30
N LYS A 252 9.01 29.55 -1.41
CA LYS A 252 7.57 29.66 -1.69
C LYS A 252 6.76 28.77 -0.76
N ALA A 253 5.56 29.22 -0.39
CA ALA A 253 4.61 28.41 0.38
C ALA A 253 4.16 27.20 -0.45
N PRO A 254 4.33 25.97 0.04
CA PRO A 254 3.92 24.78 -0.69
C PRO A 254 2.40 24.63 -0.66
N LYS A 255 1.78 24.28 -1.77
CA LYS A 255 0.35 23.96 -1.76
C LYS A 255 0.08 22.66 -1.00
N LEU A 256 -1.08 22.58 -0.35
CA LEU A 256 -1.56 21.42 0.40
C LEU A 256 -1.81 20.19 -0.48
N ASP A 257 -1.85 20.32 -1.81
CA ASP A 257 -1.98 19.22 -2.77
C ASP A 257 -0.66 18.82 -3.45
N SER A 258 0.46 19.46 -3.10
CA SER A 258 1.79 19.08 -3.60
C SER A 258 2.18 17.67 -3.14
N SER A 259 2.89 16.90 -3.96
CA SER A 259 3.19 15.49 -3.63
C SER A 259 3.97 15.33 -2.33
N SER A 260 5.13 16.00 -2.22
CA SER A 260 6.01 15.95 -1.04
C SER A 260 6.26 17.31 -0.39
N GLU A 261 6.08 18.43 -1.10
CA GLU A 261 6.48 19.74 -0.56
C GLU A 261 5.64 20.19 0.65
N TRP A 262 4.38 19.74 0.74
CA TRP A 262 3.49 20.03 1.87
C TRP A 262 4.06 19.49 3.20
N GLU A 263 4.89 18.44 3.17
CA GLU A 263 5.48 17.88 4.38
C GLU A 263 6.37 18.88 5.11
N ARG A 264 6.84 19.94 4.43
CA ARG A 264 7.58 21.03 5.06
C ARG A 264 6.79 21.75 6.14
N TYR A 265 5.45 21.70 6.12
CA TYR A 265 4.63 22.21 7.22
C TYR A 265 4.92 21.48 8.54
N LYS A 266 5.31 20.20 8.49
CA LYS A 266 5.67 19.41 9.67
C LYS A 266 6.97 19.87 10.33
N CYS A 267 7.81 20.59 9.60
CA CYS A 267 9.09 21.14 10.11
C CYS A 267 8.92 22.50 10.80
N LEU A 268 7.70 23.05 10.86
CA LEU A 268 7.41 24.29 11.57
C LEU A 268 7.45 24.05 13.10
N PRO A 269 7.61 25.12 13.91
CA PRO A 269 7.67 24.98 15.36
C PRO A 269 6.43 24.26 15.93
N GLU A 270 6.65 23.28 16.81
CA GLU A 270 5.57 22.57 17.50
C GLU A 270 4.62 23.54 18.23
N GLY A 271 3.32 23.27 18.16
CA GLY A 271 2.30 24.12 18.79
C GLY A 271 2.03 25.44 18.06
N ALA A 272 2.65 25.69 16.91
CA ALA A 272 2.40 26.90 16.12
C ALA A 272 0.97 26.97 15.57
N VAL A 273 0.50 28.19 15.34
CA VAL A 273 -0.76 28.46 14.64
C VAL A 273 -0.47 28.68 13.16
N LEU A 274 -1.13 27.90 12.30
CA LEU A 274 -1.03 27.99 10.84
C LEU A 274 -2.28 28.66 10.28
N ILE A 275 -2.13 29.84 9.68
CA ILE A 275 -3.24 30.60 9.10
C ILE A 275 -3.15 30.56 7.58
N PHE A 276 -4.12 29.96 6.91
CA PHE A 276 -4.16 29.86 5.45
C PHE A 276 -5.11 30.90 4.85
N ASP A 277 -4.56 31.92 4.18
CA ASP A 277 -5.29 32.92 3.41
C ASP A 277 -5.00 32.71 1.90
N THR A 278 -5.77 31.92 1.16
CA THR A 278 -7.03 31.23 1.51
C THR A 278 -6.91 29.72 1.37
N LEU A 279 -7.87 28.96 1.93
CA LEU A 279 -7.99 27.52 1.65
C LEU A 279 -8.08 27.27 0.14
N ARG A 280 -8.84 28.09 -0.61
CA ARG A 280 -8.97 27.93 -2.07
C ARG A 280 -7.63 28.01 -2.78
N ALA A 281 -6.83 29.01 -2.43
CA ALA A 281 -5.54 29.27 -3.09
C ALA A 281 -4.42 28.33 -2.61
N SER A 282 -4.59 27.74 -1.42
CA SER A 282 -3.63 26.78 -0.84
C SER A 282 -3.59 25.42 -1.55
N GLN A 283 -4.47 25.16 -2.52
CA GLN A 283 -4.57 23.89 -3.24
C GLN A 283 -4.99 24.13 -4.72
N SER A 284 -4.98 23.11 -5.58
CA SER A 284 -5.36 23.21 -7.01
C SER A 284 -6.47 22.23 -7.44
N LYS A 285 -7.03 21.50 -6.49
CA LYS A 285 -8.13 20.55 -6.57
C LYS A 285 -9.52 21.21 -6.69
N ASP A 286 -10.50 20.42 -7.12
CA ASP A 286 -11.90 20.78 -7.16
C ASP A 286 -12.54 20.68 -5.76
N GLU A 287 -12.97 21.82 -5.23
CA GLU A 287 -13.62 21.92 -3.91
C GLU A 287 -15.01 21.25 -3.84
N ASN A 288 -15.57 20.92 -5.00
CA ASN A 288 -16.83 20.17 -5.09
C ASN A 288 -16.60 18.65 -5.13
N ALA A 289 -15.37 18.21 -5.40
CA ALA A 289 -15.00 16.81 -5.44
C ALA A 289 -14.61 16.34 -4.03
N SER A 290 -15.48 15.53 -3.41
CA SER A 290 -15.32 15.08 -2.02
C SER A 290 -14.04 14.27 -1.80
N ASN A 291 -13.63 13.47 -2.77
CA ASN A 291 -12.38 12.70 -2.75
C ASN A 291 -11.14 13.62 -2.73
N GLU A 292 -11.13 14.68 -3.51
CA GLU A 292 -9.99 15.59 -3.59
C GLU A 292 -9.90 16.46 -2.33
N MET A 293 -11.02 16.95 -1.81
CA MET A 293 -11.05 17.65 -0.53
C MET A 293 -10.72 16.73 0.65
N GLY A 294 -11.06 15.43 0.55
CA GLY A 294 -10.67 14.41 1.52
C GLY A 294 -9.15 14.33 1.69
N LEU A 295 -8.38 14.42 0.60
CA LEU A 295 -6.91 14.46 0.64
C LEU A 295 -6.40 15.69 1.41
N ILE A 296 -6.94 16.87 1.10
CA ILE A 296 -6.52 18.14 1.73
C ILE A 296 -6.84 18.13 3.21
N MET A 297 -8.06 17.72 3.58
CA MET A 297 -8.48 17.62 4.97
C MET A 297 -7.71 16.54 5.73
N GLY A 298 -7.35 15.43 5.09
CA GLY A 298 -6.47 14.42 5.68
C GLY A 298 -5.11 14.99 6.08
N ARG A 299 -4.49 15.79 5.20
CA ARG A 299 -3.20 16.45 5.49
C ARG A 299 -3.31 17.49 6.60
N LEU A 300 -4.40 18.26 6.63
CA LEU A 300 -4.64 19.22 7.70
C LEU A 300 -4.88 18.53 9.06
N LYS A 301 -5.60 17.41 9.07
CA LYS A 301 -5.77 16.56 10.27
C LYS A 301 -4.43 16.01 10.75
N GLU A 302 -3.57 15.57 9.83
CA GLU A 302 -2.23 15.11 10.19
C GLU A 302 -1.40 16.23 10.85
N LEU A 303 -1.44 17.45 10.32
CA LEU A 303 -0.79 18.60 10.97
C LEU A 303 -1.42 18.90 12.35
N ARG A 304 -2.74 18.87 12.46
CA ARG A 304 -3.43 19.05 13.74
C ARG A 304 -2.98 18.00 14.77
N ASP A 305 -2.86 16.74 14.36
CA ASP A 305 -2.46 15.61 15.22
C ASP A 305 -0.97 15.69 15.62
N LEU A 306 -0.15 16.44 14.86
CA LEU A 306 1.22 16.85 15.25
C LEU A 306 1.25 18.05 16.21
N GLY A 307 0.09 18.56 16.66
CA GLY A 307 -0.02 19.63 17.64
C GLY A 307 -0.21 21.04 17.07
N PHE A 308 -0.31 21.20 15.75
CA PHE A 308 -0.59 22.50 15.14
C PHE A 308 -2.06 22.93 15.37
N THR A 309 -2.28 24.24 15.49
CA THR A 309 -3.64 24.81 15.41
C THR A 309 -3.81 25.48 14.06
N ILE A 310 -4.91 25.20 13.37
CA ILE A 310 -5.08 25.58 11.96
C ILE A 310 -6.27 26.53 11.83
N ILE A 311 -6.07 27.65 11.14
CA ILE A 311 -7.13 28.60 10.79
C ILE A 311 -7.19 28.70 9.27
N LEU A 312 -8.33 28.35 8.68
CA LEU A 312 -8.56 28.33 7.25
C LEU A 312 -9.49 29.46 6.85
N LEU A 313 -9.04 30.34 5.95
CA LEU A 313 -9.94 31.34 5.35
C LEU A 313 -10.67 30.75 4.15
N HIS A 314 -12.00 30.87 4.14
CA HIS A 314 -12.83 30.46 3.01
C HIS A 314 -13.85 31.54 2.62
N HIS A 315 -14.25 31.55 1.35
CA HIS A 315 -15.24 32.50 0.84
C HIS A 315 -16.66 31.90 0.91
N THR A 316 -17.69 32.73 1.09
CA THR A 316 -19.10 32.29 0.93
C THR A 316 -19.54 32.33 -0.53
N ALA A 317 -20.56 31.55 -0.89
CA ALA A 317 -21.14 31.59 -2.23
C ALA A 317 -21.87 32.92 -2.49
N LYS A 318 -21.95 33.33 -3.78
CA LYS A 318 -22.81 34.43 -4.22
C LYS A 318 -24.28 34.00 -4.01
N ASN A 319 -24.88 34.37 -2.87
CA ASN A 319 -26.32 34.47 -2.57
C ASN A 319 -26.74 34.02 -1.16
N SER A 320 -25.79 33.75 -0.25
CA SER A 320 -26.13 33.50 1.15
C SER A 320 -25.07 34.10 2.07
N ASP A 321 -25.50 35.00 2.96
CA ASP A 321 -24.65 35.56 4.01
C ASP A 321 -24.33 34.51 5.10
N ASN A 322 -24.98 33.35 5.06
CA ASN A 322 -24.94 32.31 6.09
C ASN A 322 -24.36 30.95 5.63
N VAL A 323 -23.90 30.78 4.38
CA VAL A 323 -23.40 29.48 3.89
C VAL A 323 -22.03 29.64 3.23
N ALA A 324 -21.03 28.91 3.73
CA ALA A 324 -19.70 28.81 3.13
C ALA A 324 -19.78 28.23 1.71
N LYS A 325 -18.90 28.65 0.79
CA LYS A 325 -18.72 28.03 -0.53
C LYS A 325 -17.91 26.72 -0.34
N GLY A 326 -17.80 25.91 -1.40
CA GLY A 326 -17.14 24.61 -1.34
C GLY A 326 -18.05 23.57 -0.69
N SER A 327 -17.89 22.30 -1.05
CA SER A 327 -18.81 21.23 -0.63
C SER A 327 -19.15 21.33 0.87
N THR A 328 -20.39 20.97 1.24
CA THR A 328 -20.79 20.74 2.65
C THR A 328 -19.71 19.98 3.43
N ALA A 329 -18.94 19.12 2.74
CA ALA A 329 -17.80 18.42 3.31
C ALA A 329 -16.72 19.31 3.93
N ILE A 330 -16.44 20.53 3.46
CA ILE A 330 -15.41 21.41 4.10
C ILE A 330 -15.91 21.93 5.44
N VAL A 331 -17.20 22.30 5.51
CA VAL A 331 -17.87 22.72 6.73
C VAL A 331 -17.95 21.52 7.70
N ASP A 332 -18.31 20.34 7.20
CA ASP A 332 -18.47 19.12 8.01
C ASP A 332 -17.12 18.57 8.54
N LEU A 333 -15.99 18.95 7.94
CA LEU A 333 -14.66 18.45 8.30
C LEU A 333 -13.84 19.41 9.18
N ALA A 334 -14.35 20.61 9.45
CA ALA A 334 -13.73 21.55 10.39
C ALA A 334 -14.21 21.27 11.82
N ASP A 335 -13.31 21.41 12.80
CA ASP A 335 -13.65 21.21 14.22
C ASP A 335 -14.41 22.43 14.77
N HIS A 336 -14.13 23.62 14.25
CA HIS A 336 -14.78 24.86 14.65
C HIS A 336 -15.04 25.79 13.45
N ILE A 337 -16.10 26.58 13.52
CA ILE A 337 -16.54 27.42 12.40
C ILE A 337 -16.92 28.82 12.87
N LEU A 338 -16.31 29.84 12.26
CA LEU A 338 -16.55 31.24 12.54
C LEU A 338 -17.03 31.98 11.28
N GLY A 339 -18.22 32.59 11.36
CA GLY A 339 -18.79 33.40 10.30
C GLY A 339 -18.60 34.90 10.55
N LEU A 340 -18.05 35.61 9.57
CA LEU A 340 -17.95 37.08 9.59
C LEU A 340 -19.07 37.70 8.73
N THR A 341 -19.99 38.41 9.37
CA THR A 341 -21.12 39.09 8.71
C THR A 341 -21.14 40.58 9.03
N ARG A 342 -21.66 41.39 8.10
CA ARG A 342 -21.73 42.84 8.27
C ARG A 342 -22.99 43.18 9.04
N VAL A 343 -22.85 43.70 10.25
CA VAL A 343 -23.97 44.23 11.02
C VAL A 343 -24.36 45.58 10.43
N LYS A 344 -25.60 45.72 9.91
CA LYS A 344 -26.17 47.02 9.59
C LYS A 344 -26.53 47.69 10.92
N LYS A 345 -25.91 48.83 11.25
CA LYS A 345 -26.43 49.69 12.32
C LYS A 345 -27.86 50.08 11.95
N LYS A 346 -28.81 49.76 12.84
CA LYS A 346 -30.18 50.28 12.77
C LYS A 346 -30.19 51.77 13.07
#